data_AF-A0A919JQF4-F1
#
_entry.id   AF-A0A919JQF4-F1
#
_cell.length_a   1.000
_cell.length_b   1.000
_cell.length_c   1.000
_cell.angle_alpha   90.00
_cell.angle_beta   90.00
_cell.angle_gamma   90.00
#
_symmetry.space_group_name_H-M   'P 1'
#
loop_
_entity.id
_entity.type
_entity.pdbx_description
1 polymer ?
#
loop_
_entity_poly.entity_id
_entity_poly.type
_entity_poly.pdbx_seq_one_letter_code
_entity_poly.pdbx_strand_id
1 'polypeptide(L)'
;MAPGPGSTLVAVTDVDSRTQDETTGETAPELIATHYLAGIDEVVEHLRAADQLGLGVRVSSYLVADEEGEGFAVRWELELLTSSPVHQEEEAE
;
A
#
# COMPACT_ATOMS: atom_id res chain seq x y z
N MET A 1 13.25 -31.50 -39.05
CA MET A 1 13.31 -31.64 -37.59
C MET A 1 12.71 -30.39 -36.98
N ALA A 2 11.51 -30.50 -36.42
CA ALA A 2 10.82 -29.52 -35.59
C ALA A 2 9.81 -30.34 -34.75
N PRO A 3 9.59 -30.04 -33.45
CA PRO A 3 8.92 -28.79 -33.05
C PRO A 3 9.44 -28.12 -31.76
N GLY A 4 9.18 -26.80 -31.66
CA GLY A 4 8.47 -26.24 -30.50
C GLY A 4 9.28 -25.65 -29.32
N PRO A 5 8.65 -24.78 -28.51
CA PRO A 5 9.23 -23.49 -28.11
C PRO A 5 9.44 -23.30 -26.60
N GLY A 6 10.21 -22.25 -26.25
CA GLY A 6 9.95 -21.40 -25.09
C GLY A 6 10.44 -21.90 -23.72
N SER A 7 11.72 -21.71 -23.40
CA SER A 7 12.12 -21.55 -22.00
C SER A 7 11.83 -20.12 -21.55
N THR A 8 10.60 -19.88 -21.11
CA THR A 8 10.30 -18.71 -20.26
C THR A 8 10.93 -18.98 -18.91
N LEU A 9 11.89 -18.13 -18.54
CA LEU A 9 12.50 -18.11 -17.22
C LEU A 9 11.40 -17.71 -16.22
N VAL A 10 10.87 -18.67 -15.49
CA VAL A 10 10.02 -18.40 -14.33
C VAL A 10 10.95 -17.88 -13.24
N ALA A 11 10.92 -16.57 -12.99
CA ALA A 11 11.54 -15.99 -11.81
C ALA A 11 10.76 -16.52 -10.60
N VAL A 12 11.38 -17.48 -9.90
CA VAL A 12 10.98 -17.88 -8.55
C VAL A 12 11.21 -16.68 -7.64
N THR A 13 10.14 -16.03 -7.20
CA THR A 13 10.17 -15.15 -6.04
C THR A 13 10.36 -16.05 -4.81
N ASP A 14 11.63 -16.35 -4.54
CA ASP A 14 12.05 -17.07 -3.35
C ASP A 14 11.90 -16.16 -2.13
N VAL A 15 11.27 -16.74 -1.13
CA VAL A 15 11.51 -16.55 0.30
C VAL A 15 11.12 -15.21 0.93
N ASP A 16 9.81 -15.16 1.22
CA ASP A 16 9.26 -14.66 2.47
C ASP A 16 10.22 -14.95 3.66
N SER A 17 11.04 -13.98 4.03
CA SER A 17 11.91 -14.05 5.22
C SER A 17 11.10 -13.62 6.43
N ARG A 18 10.19 -14.50 6.83
CA ARG A 18 9.34 -14.41 8.01
C ARG A 18 10.20 -14.56 9.27
N THR A 19 10.70 -13.45 9.82
CA THR A 19 11.09 -13.44 11.25
C THR A 19 9.82 -13.21 12.05
N GLN A 20 9.16 -14.33 12.37
CA GLN A 20 7.99 -14.40 13.23
C GLN A 20 8.44 -14.27 14.68
N ASP A 21 8.46 -13.04 15.20
CA ASP A 21 8.65 -12.76 16.63
C ASP A 21 7.30 -13.02 17.34
N GLU A 22 7.25 -14.09 18.14
CA GLU A 22 6.08 -14.48 18.92
C GLU A 22 5.90 -13.55 20.13
N THR A 23 5.34 -12.37 19.89
CA THR A 23 4.71 -11.52 20.92
C THR A 23 3.23 -11.38 20.53
N THR A 24 2.35 -12.01 21.30
CA THR A 24 0.88 -11.77 21.35
C THR A 24 0.18 -11.43 20.02
N GLY A 25 0.06 -12.40 19.11
CA GLY A 25 -1.15 -12.68 18.31
C GLY A 25 -1.92 -11.59 17.54
N GLU A 26 -1.40 -10.39 17.33
CA GLU A 26 -1.97 -9.42 16.39
C GLU A 26 -1.10 -9.41 15.13
N THR A 27 -1.53 -10.19 14.12
CA THR A 27 -0.95 -10.12 12.78
C THR A 27 -0.95 -8.66 12.34
N ALA A 28 0.24 -8.09 12.15
CA ALA A 28 0.38 -6.73 11.63
C ALA A 28 -0.45 -6.61 10.34
N PRO A 29 -1.17 -5.49 10.15
CA PRO A 29 -2.03 -5.34 8.99
C PRO A 29 -1.22 -5.44 7.70
N GLU A 30 -1.70 -6.27 6.78
CA GLU A 30 -1.02 -6.54 5.50
C GLU A 30 -1.52 -5.59 4.42
N LEU A 31 -0.62 -5.11 3.56
CA LEU A 31 -0.96 -4.26 2.43
C LEU A 31 -1.72 -5.07 1.37
N ILE A 32 -2.94 -4.64 1.09
CA ILE A 32 -3.80 -5.18 0.04
C ILE A 32 -3.50 -4.48 -1.30
N ALA A 33 -3.48 -3.15 -1.29
CA ALA A 33 -3.35 -2.34 -2.50
C ALA A 33 -2.86 -0.92 -2.19
N THR A 34 -2.21 -0.31 -3.17
CA THR A 34 -1.81 1.11 -3.14
C THR A 34 -2.51 1.85 -4.27
N HIS A 35 -3.20 2.94 -3.92
CA HIS A 35 -3.94 3.79 -4.85
C HIS A 35 -3.32 5.18 -4.89
N TYR A 36 -3.06 5.69 -6.10
CA TYR A 36 -2.59 7.05 -6.31
C TYR A 36 -3.75 7.92 -6.78
N LEU A 37 -4.10 8.93 -5.99
CA LEU A 37 -5.27 9.76 -6.17
C LEU A 37 -4.86 11.22 -6.41
N ALA A 38 -5.61 11.91 -7.26
CA ALA A 38 -5.32 13.30 -7.64
C ALA A 38 -6.10 14.31 -6.78
N GLY A 39 -7.27 13.92 -6.27
CA GLY A 39 -8.13 14.79 -5.48
C GLY A 39 -8.39 14.28 -4.06
N ILE A 40 -8.60 15.22 -3.13
CA ILE A 40 -8.99 14.90 -1.76
C ILE A 40 -10.38 14.25 -1.70
N ASP A 41 -11.29 14.61 -2.59
CA ASP A 41 -12.62 14.01 -2.66
C ASP A 41 -12.55 12.51 -2.95
N GLU A 42 -11.68 12.10 -3.89
CA GLU A 42 -11.45 10.67 -4.20
C GLU A 42 -10.91 9.91 -2.99
N VAL A 43 -9.99 10.53 -2.24
CA VAL A 43 -9.44 9.93 -1.01
C VAL A 43 -10.55 9.69 -0.01
N VAL A 44 -11.43 10.67 0.22
CA VAL A 44 -12.55 10.55 1.16
C VAL A 44 -13.52 9.44 0.74
N GLU A 45 -13.80 9.30 -0.56
CA GLU A 45 -14.63 8.20 -1.07
C GLU A 45 -14.00 6.82 -0.79
N HIS A 46 -12.69 6.68 -1.03
CA HIS A 46 -11.98 5.43 -0.74
C HIS A 46 -11.93 5.12 0.76
N LEU A 47 -11.70 6.12 1.61
CA LEU A 47 -11.73 5.96 3.06
C LEU A 47 -13.10 5.49 3.55
N ARG A 48 -14.18 6.07 3.04
CA ARG A 48 -15.55 5.64 3.38
C ARG A 48 -15.84 4.22 2.94
N ALA A 49 -15.33 3.79 1.78
CA ALA A 49 -15.47 2.42 1.31
C ALA A 49 -14.66 1.45 2.18
N ALA A 50 -13.42 1.81 2.54
CA ALA A 50 -12.58 1.00 3.41
C ALA A 50 -13.20 0.82 4.81
N ASP A 51 -13.76 1.88 5.40
CA ASP A 51 -14.47 1.84 6.69
C ASP A 51 -15.67 0.89 6.65
N GLN A 52 -16.50 0.96 5.58
CA GLN A 52 -17.63 0.05 5.38
C GLN A 52 -17.21 -1.42 5.27
N LEU A 53 -16.00 -1.68 4.76
CA LEU A 53 -15.44 -3.02 4.59
C LEU A 53 -14.64 -3.48 5.81
N GLY A 54 -14.43 -2.63 6.82
CA GLY A 54 -13.60 -2.92 8.00
C GLY A 54 -12.11 -3.03 7.67
N LEU A 55 -11.66 -2.37 6.60
CA LEU A 55 -10.26 -2.37 6.17
C LEU A 55 -9.48 -1.25 6.83
N GLY A 56 -8.19 -1.47 7.05
CA GLY A 56 -7.28 -0.41 7.48
C GLY A 56 -6.83 0.44 6.31
N VAL A 57 -6.37 1.65 6.61
CA VAL A 57 -5.91 2.60 5.61
C VAL A 57 -4.73 3.40 6.14
N ARG A 58 -3.76 3.71 5.26
CA ARG A 58 -2.76 4.76 5.47
C ARG A 58 -2.84 5.73 4.31
N VAL A 59 -2.79 7.02 4.61
CA VAL A 59 -2.86 8.07 3.61
C VAL A 59 -1.63 8.94 3.75
N SER A 60 -0.91 9.10 2.63
CA SER A 60 0.26 9.94 2.50
C SER A 60 0.01 10.98 1.41
N SER A 61 0.39 12.24 1.66
CA SER A 61 0.34 13.29 0.65
C SER A 61 1.74 13.75 0.29
N TYR A 62 2.00 13.96 -0.99
CA TYR A 62 3.29 14.44 -1.48
C TYR A 62 3.11 15.43 -2.63
N LEU A 63 4.14 16.24 -2.88
CA LEU A 63 4.15 17.23 -3.94
C LEU A 63 4.88 16.66 -5.16
N VAL A 64 4.28 16.79 -6.33
CA VAL A 64 4.86 16.40 -7.62
C VAL A 64 4.96 17.63 -8.51
N ALA A 65 6.06 17.78 -9.23
CA ALA A 65 6.22 18.88 -10.18
C ALA A 65 5.13 18.80 -11.26
N ASP A 66 4.51 19.94 -11.55
CA ASP A 66 3.47 20.02 -12.57
C ASP A 66 4.08 19.96 -13.98
N GLU A 67 3.48 19.18 -14.88
CA GLU A 67 4.02 18.97 -16.24
C GLU A 67 3.80 20.19 -17.15
N GLU A 68 2.89 21.10 -16.78
CA GLU A 68 2.48 22.27 -17.59
C GLU A 68 2.96 23.62 -17.02
N GLY A 69 3.66 23.68 -15.89
CA GLY A 69 4.16 24.94 -15.33
C GLY A 69 5.12 24.84 -14.14
N GLU A 70 5.73 25.99 -13.79
CA GLU A 70 6.66 26.18 -12.66
C GLU A 70 5.95 26.04 -11.28
N GLY A 71 5.38 24.87 -10.99
CA GLY A 71 4.60 24.62 -9.77
C GLY A 71 4.64 23.17 -9.29
N PHE A 72 4.04 22.93 -8.12
CA PHE A 72 3.85 21.61 -7.56
C PHE A 72 2.35 21.30 -7.40
N ALA A 73 1.95 20.12 -7.83
CA ALA A 73 0.63 19.55 -7.59
C ALA A 73 0.67 18.61 -6.38
N VAL A 74 -0.36 18.65 -5.54
CA VAL A 74 -0.53 17.69 -4.44
C VAL A 74 -1.01 16.37 -5.03
N ARG A 75 -0.34 15.28 -4.65
CA ARG A 75 -0.73 13.90 -4.93
C ARG A 75 -0.97 13.16 -3.62
N TRP A 76 -1.86 12.18 -3.70
CA TRP A 76 -2.25 11.36 -2.57
C TRP A 76 -1.92 9.91 -2.88
N GLU A 77 -1.34 9.22 -1.90
CA GLU A 77 -1.12 7.79 -1.90
C GLU A 77 -1.96 7.20 -0.77
N LEU A 78 -2.82 6.24 -1.10
CA LEU A 78 -3.66 5.52 -0.16
C LEU A 78 -3.26 4.05 -0.18
N GLU A 79 -2.74 3.58 0.94
CA GLU A 79 -2.47 2.17 1.20
C GLU A 79 -3.67 1.54 1.89
N LEU A 80 -4.23 0.51 1.29
CA LEU A 80 -5.33 -0.27 1.84
C LEU A 80 -4.77 -1.50 2.56
N LEU A 81 -5.21 -1.72 3.78
CA LEU A 81 -4.69 -2.75 4.68
C LEU A 81 -5.78 -3.75 5.07
N THR A 82 -5.40 -4.97 5.41
CA THR A 82 -6.34 -6.03 5.85
C THR A 82 -7.08 -5.69 7.14
N SER A 83 -6.52 -4.83 7.98
CA SER A 83 -7.10 -4.35 9.23
C SER A 83 -6.51 -3.00 9.62
N SER A 84 -7.17 -2.28 10.53
CA SER A 84 -6.66 -0.98 11.00
C SER A 84 -5.30 -1.14 11.69
N PRO A 85 -4.28 -0.35 11.33
CA PRO A 85 -3.01 -0.39 12.02
C PRO A 85 -3.15 0.06 13.46
N VAL A 86 -2.52 -0.69 14.37
CA VAL A 86 -2.40 -0.32 15.78
C VAL A 86 -1.38 0.82 15.86
N HIS A 87 -1.82 1.99 16.31
CA HIS A 87 -0.90 3.07 16.63
C HIS A 87 -0.32 2.77 18.01
N GLN A 88 0.96 2.41 18.06
CA GLN A 88 1.70 2.33 19.32
C GLN A 88 2.20 3.75 19.62
N GLU A 89 1.62 4.40 20.62
CA GLU A 89 2.16 5.64 21.15
C GLU A 89 3.52 5.33 21.78
N GLU A 90 4.61 5.51 21.05
CA GLU A 90 5.93 5.56 21.65
C GLU A 90 5.96 6.83 22.50
N GLU A 91 5.99 6.66 23.83
CA GLU A 91 6.19 7.75 24.79
C GLU A 91 7.45 8.52 24.38
N ALA A 92 7.27 9.72 23.83
CA ALA A 92 8.38 10.58 23.48
C ALA A 92 9.11 11.01 24.76
N GLU A 93 10.30 10.46 24.99
CA GLU A 93 11.22 10.85 26.08
C GLU A 93 11.96 12.16 25.76
#